data_AF-A0A497IDP7-F1
#
_entry.id   AF-A0A497IDP7-F1
#
_cell.length_a   1.000
_cell.length_b   1.000
_cell.length_c   1.000
_cell.angle_alpha   90.00
_cell.angle_beta   90.00
_cell.angle_gamma   90.00
#
_symmetry.space_group_name_H-M   'P 1'
#
loop_
_entity.id
_entity.type
_entity.pdbx_description
1 polymer ?
#
loop_
_entity_poly.entity_id
_entity_poly.type
_entity_poly.pdbx_seq_one_letter_code
_entity_poly.pdbx_strand_id
1 'polypeptide(L)'
;MIEIKDILHLLGDELKDKTEQVNRFREFIEKEKWPTEQIKKWLDECISESKGAHDPYNRAFQDLIVSLGRRLGFEIQYGRYIGKSGEENHDGIWNRENGDMMVLEVKTSTWPIGSVSQLGGYLEELSKKEGVKNIFGLYVIGKGDVQPLIEQILGSKYKDRMRLILYDDLIEVITLKEELEPVIGEKQAMEKVQNLLLPIESINIGNIVRLIVEIATTKSTAVE
;
A
#
# COMPACT_ATOMS: atom_id res chain seq x y z
N MET A 1 0.46 12.91 -21.85
CA MET A 1 0.45 11.99 -20.70
C MET A 1 1.91 11.68 -20.42
N ILE A 2 2.36 11.70 -19.16
CA ILE A 2 3.77 11.45 -18.84
C ILE A 2 3.89 9.96 -18.49
N GLU A 3 4.81 9.25 -19.11
CA GLU A 3 5.09 7.83 -18.85
C GLU A 3 6.07 7.68 -17.67
N ILE A 4 6.01 6.58 -16.91
CA ILE A 4 6.95 6.34 -15.80
C ILE A 4 8.37 6.12 -16.33
N LYS A 5 8.49 5.49 -17.50
CA LYS A 5 9.74 5.37 -18.26
C LYS A 5 10.39 6.72 -18.51
N ASP A 6 9.64 7.73 -18.96
CA ASP A 6 10.21 9.05 -19.25
C ASP A 6 10.73 9.70 -17.96
N ILE A 7 10.01 9.54 -16.85
CA ILE A 7 10.42 10.04 -15.53
C ILE A 7 11.71 9.34 -15.09
N LEU A 8 11.77 8.01 -15.18
CA LEU A 8 12.95 7.23 -14.83
C LEU A 8 14.14 7.61 -15.71
N HIS A 9 13.95 7.79 -17.02
CA HIS A 9 14.99 8.20 -17.94
C HIS A 9 15.57 9.58 -17.59
N LEU A 10 14.71 10.54 -17.24
CA LEU A 10 15.14 11.87 -16.76
C LEU A 10 15.93 11.80 -15.44
N LEU A 11 15.72 10.75 -14.64
CA LEU A 11 16.44 10.48 -13.40
C LEU A 11 17.69 9.59 -13.61
N GLY A 12 18.00 9.21 -14.85
CA GLY A 12 19.17 8.40 -15.18
C GLY A 12 18.93 6.88 -15.14
N ASP A 13 17.68 6.45 -15.34
CA ASP A 13 17.26 5.03 -15.40
C ASP A 13 17.57 4.23 -14.12
N GLU A 14 17.67 4.92 -12.98
CA GLU A 14 18.02 4.29 -11.71
C GLU A 14 17.44 5.01 -10.49
N LEU A 15 16.87 4.24 -9.57
CA LEU A 15 16.46 4.69 -8.24
C LEU A 15 17.30 3.96 -7.19
N LYS A 16 18.10 4.66 -6.40
CA LYS A 16 19.00 4.06 -5.40
C LYS A 16 18.73 4.66 -4.03
N ASP A 17 18.89 3.86 -2.97
CA ASP A 17 18.77 4.34 -1.61
C ASP A 17 19.73 5.53 -1.38
N LYS A 18 19.24 6.56 -0.68
CA LYS A 18 20.01 7.73 -0.23
C LYS A 18 20.62 8.57 -1.38
N THR A 19 20.03 8.54 -2.57
CA THR A 19 20.43 9.42 -3.68
C THR A 19 19.45 10.57 -3.87
N GLU A 20 19.88 11.61 -4.59
CA GLU A 20 19.01 12.74 -4.91
C GLU A 20 17.88 12.33 -5.89
N GLN A 21 18.16 11.37 -6.77
CA GLN A 21 17.21 10.86 -7.76
C GLN A 21 15.96 10.30 -7.10
N VAL A 22 16.10 9.49 -6.04
CA VAL A 22 14.96 8.94 -5.31
C VAL A 22 14.17 10.03 -4.58
N ASN A 23 14.84 11.03 -4.01
CA ASN A 23 14.15 12.15 -3.36
C ASN A 23 13.32 12.94 -4.37
N ARG A 24 13.91 13.27 -5.53
CA ARG A 24 13.20 13.95 -6.63
C ARG A 24 12.04 13.12 -7.18
N PHE A 25 12.20 11.80 -7.27
CA PHE A 25 11.14 10.89 -7.68
C PHE A 25 9.96 10.93 -6.69
N ARG A 26 10.24 10.76 -5.39
CA ARG A 26 9.24 10.81 -4.31
C ARG A 26 8.51 12.16 -4.26
N GLU A 27 9.26 13.27 -4.31
CA GLU A 27 8.69 14.62 -4.41
C GLU A 27 7.83 14.81 -5.66
N PHE A 28 8.18 14.15 -6.77
CA PHE A 28 7.42 14.24 -8.00
C PHE A 28 6.09 13.49 -7.90
N ILE A 29 6.10 12.21 -7.48
CA ILE A 29 4.89 11.36 -7.43
C ILE A 29 3.89 11.82 -6.37
N GLU A 30 4.36 12.51 -5.32
CA GLU A 30 3.52 13.03 -4.24
C GLU A 30 2.74 14.31 -4.58
N LYS A 31 2.96 14.91 -5.75
CA LYS A 31 2.26 16.15 -6.11
C LYS A 31 0.77 15.89 -6.27
N GLU A 32 -0.05 16.68 -5.58
CA GLU A 32 -1.52 16.59 -5.60
C GLU A 32 -2.13 16.71 -7.00
N LYS A 33 -1.42 17.36 -7.94
CA LYS A 33 -1.88 17.53 -9.33
C LYS A 33 -2.07 16.21 -10.10
N TRP A 34 -1.53 15.09 -9.61
CA TRP A 34 -1.66 13.81 -10.31
C TRP A 34 -3.02 13.18 -9.98
N PRO A 35 -3.87 12.92 -10.97
CA PRO A 35 -5.10 12.18 -10.74
C PRO A 35 -4.81 10.70 -10.48
N THR A 36 -5.73 10.01 -9.81
CA THR A 36 -5.59 8.58 -9.47
C THR A 36 -5.39 7.72 -10.73
N GLU A 37 -6.02 8.06 -11.85
CA GLU A 37 -5.85 7.39 -13.13
C GLU A 37 -4.44 7.53 -13.71
N GLN A 38 -3.74 8.65 -13.44
CA GLN A 38 -2.36 8.83 -13.89
C GLN A 38 -1.41 7.96 -13.08
N ILE A 39 -1.64 7.85 -11.76
CA ILE A 39 -0.84 6.98 -10.90
C ILE A 39 -1.09 5.51 -11.26
N LYS A 40 -2.34 5.14 -11.52
CA LYS A 40 -2.68 3.79 -12.00
C LYS A 40 -1.88 3.46 -13.27
N LYS A 41 -1.83 4.36 -14.24
CA LYS A 41 -1.04 4.13 -15.47
C LYS A 41 0.45 3.93 -15.20
N TRP A 42 1.03 4.68 -14.26
CA TRP A 42 2.42 4.46 -13.87
C TRP A 42 2.63 3.11 -13.19
N LEU A 43 1.69 2.67 -12.34
CA LEU A 43 1.72 1.34 -11.74
C LEU A 43 1.61 0.25 -12.81
N ASP A 44 0.66 0.38 -13.74
CA ASP A 44 0.47 -0.53 -14.87
C ASP A 44 1.75 -0.66 -15.70
N GLU A 45 2.40 0.47 -16.02
CA GLU A 45 3.65 0.52 -16.78
C GLU A 45 4.82 -0.11 -16.01
N CYS A 46 4.92 0.09 -14.70
CA CYS A 46 5.92 -0.59 -13.87
C CYS A 46 5.75 -2.11 -13.91
N ILE A 47 4.49 -2.60 -13.89
CA ILE A 47 4.17 -4.02 -13.94
C ILE A 47 4.45 -4.61 -15.33
N SER A 48 4.22 -3.87 -16.41
CA SER A 48 4.47 -4.35 -17.77
C SER A 48 5.97 -4.38 -18.11
N GLU A 49 6.72 -3.37 -17.68
CA GLU A 49 8.13 -3.20 -18.07
C GLU A 49 9.13 -3.87 -17.14
N SER A 50 8.72 -4.29 -15.93
CA SER A 50 9.63 -4.96 -14.98
C SER A 50 10.28 -6.22 -15.56
N LYS A 51 11.61 -6.29 -15.53
CA LYS A 51 12.42 -7.41 -16.07
C LYS A 51 13.18 -8.21 -15.02
N GLY A 52 13.07 -7.86 -13.74
CA GLY A 52 13.72 -8.58 -12.63
C GLY A 52 13.76 -7.80 -11.33
N ALA A 53 14.26 -8.41 -10.25
CA ALA A 53 14.14 -7.88 -8.88
C ALA A 53 14.78 -6.48 -8.66
N HIS A 54 15.89 -6.17 -9.36
CA HIS A 54 16.63 -4.91 -9.17
C HIS A 54 16.32 -3.83 -10.21
N ASP A 55 15.23 -3.99 -10.95
CA ASP A 55 14.79 -3.06 -11.97
C ASP A 55 14.28 -1.74 -11.36
N PRO A 56 14.66 -0.55 -11.89
CA PRO A 56 14.04 0.72 -11.52
C PRO A 56 12.50 0.70 -11.53
N TYR A 57 11.85 -0.07 -12.41
CA TYR A 57 10.38 -0.19 -12.40
C TYR A 57 9.83 -0.81 -11.11
N ASN A 58 10.52 -1.79 -10.50
CA ASN A 58 10.07 -2.35 -9.21
C ASN A 58 10.20 -1.32 -8.09
N ARG A 59 11.27 -0.52 -8.11
CA ARG A 59 11.53 0.52 -7.11
C ARG A 59 10.53 1.67 -7.25
N ALA A 60 10.22 2.05 -8.49
CA ALA A 60 9.16 3.00 -8.80
C ALA A 60 7.80 2.47 -8.33
N PHE A 61 7.48 1.21 -8.62
CA PHE A 61 6.24 0.56 -8.15
C PHE A 61 6.14 0.60 -6.63
N GLN A 62 7.20 0.22 -5.91
CA GLN A 62 7.25 0.29 -4.45
C GLN A 62 6.91 1.69 -3.94
N ASP A 63 7.63 2.71 -4.38
CA ASP A 63 7.41 4.07 -3.91
C ASP A 63 6.04 4.63 -4.34
N LEU A 64 5.55 4.30 -5.54
CA LEU A 64 4.20 4.66 -5.97
C LEU A 64 3.16 4.07 -5.01
N ILE A 65 3.25 2.77 -4.68
CA ILE A 65 2.36 2.13 -3.70
C ILE A 65 2.46 2.82 -2.34
N VAL A 66 3.66 3.07 -1.82
CA VAL A 66 3.82 3.76 -0.53
C VAL A 66 3.16 5.14 -0.57
N SER A 67 3.33 5.89 -1.67
CA SER A 67 2.77 7.24 -1.83
C SER A 67 1.23 7.28 -1.81
N LEU A 68 0.57 6.19 -2.23
CA LEU A 68 -0.89 6.06 -2.20
C LEU A 68 -1.46 6.17 -0.77
N GLY A 69 -0.67 5.86 0.26
CA GLY A 69 -1.10 6.00 1.65
C GLY A 69 -1.58 7.41 1.99
N ARG A 70 -0.95 8.45 1.42
CA ARG A 70 -1.40 9.84 1.65
C ARG A 70 -2.80 10.09 1.11
N ARG A 71 -3.15 9.49 -0.03
CA ARG A 71 -4.50 9.62 -0.62
C ARG A 71 -5.56 9.00 0.28
N LEU A 72 -5.19 7.94 1.01
CA LEU A 72 -6.01 7.26 1.99
C LEU A 72 -5.98 7.91 3.39
N GLY A 73 -5.30 9.05 3.55
CA GLY A 73 -5.22 9.77 4.83
C GLY A 73 -4.22 9.17 5.84
N PHE A 74 -3.26 8.37 5.39
CA PHE A 74 -2.16 7.92 6.24
C PHE A 74 -0.98 8.90 6.17
N GLU A 75 -0.28 9.04 7.29
CA GLU A 75 1.10 9.53 7.27
C GLU A 75 2.00 8.41 6.72
N ILE A 76 2.83 8.72 5.74
CA ILE A 76 3.65 7.72 5.05
C ILE A 76 5.13 7.85 5.40
N GLN A 77 5.82 6.71 5.46
CA GLN A 77 7.27 6.64 5.51
C GLN A 77 7.75 5.65 4.45
N TYR A 78 8.65 6.11 3.57
CA TYR A 78 9.27 5.21 2.60
C TYR A 78 10.30 4.31 3.24
N GLY A 79 10.30 3.05 2.81
CA GLY A 79 11.33 2.09 3.12
C GLY A 79 12.54 2.18 2.19
N ARG A 80 13.33 1.12 2.23
CA ARG A 80 14.55 0.94 1.43
C ARG A 80 14.28 0.03 0.25
N TYR A 81 15.03 0.23 -0.84
CA TYR A 81 14.98 -0.69 -1.99
C TYR A 81 15.87 -1.92 -1.80
N ILE A 82 16.94 -1.80 -1.00
CA ILE A 82 17.90 -2.87 -0.77
C ILE A 82 18.02 -3.09 0.73
N GLY A 83 17.70 -4.32 1.15
CA GLY A 83 17.84 -4.73 2.53
C GLY A 83 19.28 -4.61 3.01
N LYS A 84 19.46 -4.10 4.23
CA LYS A 84 20.75 -4.03 4.91
C LYS A 84 20.63 -4.74 6.26
N SER A 85 21.58 -5.64 6.51
CA SER A 85 21.65 -6.37 7.77
C SER A 85 21.75 -5.38 8.94
N GLY A 86 20.91 -5.58 9.96
CA GLY A 86 20.81 -4.72 11.14
C GLY A 86 19.99 -3.45 10.96
N GLU A 87 19.30 -3.28 9.82
CA GLU A 87 18.37 -2.16 9.59
C GLU A 87 16.95 -2.68 9.26
N GLU A 88 15.97 -1.78 9.36
CA GLU A 88 14.57 -2.01 9.00
C GLU A 88 14.45 -2.18 7.48
N ASN A 89 14.07 -3.37 7.00
CA ASN A 89 13.93 -3.67 5.57
C ASN A 89 12.47 -3.92 5.17
N HIS A 90 11.58 -3.02 5.60
CA HIS A 90 10.24 -2.93 5.04
C HIS A 90 10.25 -2.01 3.81
N ASP A 91 9.22 -2.12 2.97
CA ASP A 91 9.11 -1.34 1.74
C ASP A 91 8.50 0.04 1.99
N GLY A 92 7.68 0.17 3.04
CA GLY A 92 7.15 1.42 3.56
C GLY A 92 6.24 1.22 4.77
N ILE A 93 5.81 2.31 5.37
CA ILE A 93 4.89 2.34 6.50
C ILE A 93 3.77 3.34 6.22
N TRP A 94 2.56 2.98 6.61
CA TRP A 94 1.40 3.86 6.73
C TRP A 94 0.98 3.95 8.20
N ASN A 95 1.00 5.17 8.74
CA ASN A 95 0.60 5.47 10.12
C ASN A 95 -0.76 6.16 10.13
N ARG A 96 -1.60 5.77 11.08
CA ARG A 96 -2.85 6.46 11.39
C ARG A 96 -2.62 7.42 12.56
N GLU A 97 -3.39 8.50 12.59
CA GLU A 97 -3.37 9.47 13.70
C GLU A 97 -3.66 8.83 15.07
N ASN A 98 -4.39 7.70 15.09
CA ASN A 98 -4.74 6.99 16.31
C ASN A 98 -3.60 6.09 16.87
N GLY A 99 -2.43 6.07 16.23
CA GLY A 99 -1.26 5.27 16.60
C GLY A 99 -1.24 3.84 16.05
N ASP A 100 -2.21 3.46 15.21
CA ASP A 100 -2.13 2.21 14.45
C ASP A 100 -1.13 2.35 13.29
N MET A 101 -0.33 1.31 13.08
CA MET A 101 0.72 1.26 12.08
C MET A 101 0.50 0.09 11.11
N MET A 102 0.71 0.32 9.83
CA MET A 102 0.67 -0.69 8.79
C MET A 102 2.03 -0.73 8.06
N VAL A 103 2.70 -1.87 8.16
CA VAL A 103 3.99 -2.12 7.51
C VAL A 103 3.75 -2.79 6.18
N LEU A 104 4.32 -2.23 5.12
CA LEU A 104 4.11 -2.68 3.75
C LEU A 104 5.23 -3.60 3.29
N GLU A 105 4.83 -4.65 2.57
CA GLU A 105 5.70 -5.42 1.69
C GLU A 105 5.09 -5.37 0.27
N VAL A 106 5.83 -4.83 -0.67
CA VAL A 106 5.39 -4.57 -2.04
C VAL A 106 6.11 -5.51 -3.01
N LYS A 107 5.36 -6.14 -3.89
CA LYS A 107 5.91 -7.02 -4.93
C LYS A 107 5.22 -6.78 -6.25
N THR A 108 5.99 -6.56 -7.32
CA THR A 108 5.44 -6.44 -8.68
C THR A 108 4.86 -7.75 -9.21
N SER A 109 5.33 -8.89 -8.70
CA SER A 109 4.73 -10.19 -9.02
C SER A 109 4.77 -11.16 -7.84
N THR A 110 4.00 -12.25 -7.94
CA THR A 110 3.98 -13.30 -6.91
C THR A 110 5.21 -14.22 -6.92
N TRP A 111 6.14 -14.02 -7.87
CA TRP A 111 7.33 -14.86 -8.01
C TRP A 111 8.64 -14.06 -7.86
N PRO A 112 9.56 -14.46 -6.96
CA PRO A 112 9.38 -15.34 -5.80
C PRO A 112 8.89 -14.52 -4.58
N ILE A 113 7.72 -14.85 -4.04
CA ILE A 113 7.35 -14.42 -2.68
C ILE A 113 8.10 -15.30 -1.68
N GLY A 114 8.91 -14.69 -0.82
CA GLY A 114 9.60 -15.35 0.28
C GLY A 114 8.66 -15.79 1.41
N SER A 115 9.22 -16.22 2.53
CA SER A 115 8.41 -16.60 3.70
C SER A 115 7.73 -15.38 4.32
N VAL A 116 6.44 -15.53 4.69
CA VAL A 116 5.69 -14.54 5.49
C VAL A 116 6.36 -14.17 6.82
N SER A 117 7.30 -14.99 7.27
CA SER A 117 8.08 -14.81 8.50
C SER A 117 8.89 -13.53 8.51
N GLN A 118 9.35 -13.03 7.35
CA GLN A 118 10.15 -11.81 7.27
C GLN A 118 9.33 -10.58 7.71
N LEU A 119 8.18 -10.34 7.06
CA LEU A 119 7.29 -9.26 7.46
C LEU A 119 6.85 -9.44 8.92
N GLY A 120 6.55 -10.69 9.30
CA GLY A 120 6.17 -11.01 10.67
C GLY A 120 7.23 -10.64 11.71
N GLY A 121 8.51 -10.90 11.43
CA GLY A 121 9.62 -10.46 12.27
C GLY A 121 9.64 -8.95 12.47
N TYR A 122 9.44 -8.18 11.39
CA TYR A 122 9.36 -6.71 11.49
C TYR A 122 8.19 -6.25 12.36
N LEU A 123 7.01 -6.90 12.25
CA LEU A 123 5.87 -6.57 13.10
C LEU A 123 6.17 -6.78 14.59
N GLU A 124 7.04 -7.73 14.95
CA GLU A 124 7.44 -8.01 16.33
C GLU A 124 8.57 -7.09 16.82
N GLU A 125 9.41 -6.57 15.93
CA GLU A 125 10.45 -5.60 16.26
C GLU A 125 9.85 -4.22 16.46
N LEU A 126 9.00 -3.78 15.52
CA LEU A 126 8.37 -2.47 15.54
C LEU A 126 7.30 -2.34 16.63
N SER A 127 6.64 -3.43 17.04
CA SER A 127 5.68 -3.41 18.16
C SER A 127 6.31 -3.03 19.50
N LYS A 128 7.64 -3.10 19.62
CA LYS A 128 8.38 -2.74 20.83
C LYS A 128 8.74 -1.25 20.89
N LYS A 129 8.54 -0.49 19.81
CA LYS A 129 8.81 0.95 19.78
C LYS A 129 7.71 1.72 20.53
N GLU A 130 8.09 2.80 21.22
CA GLU A 130 7.13 3.68 21.87
C GLU A 130 6.21 4.36 20.84
N GLY A 131 4.94 4.56 21.19
CA GLY A 131 3.95 5.25 20.35
C GLY A 131 3.17 4.34 19.38
N VAL A 132 3.57 3.08 19.22
CA VAL A 132 2.84 2.11 18.38
C VAL A 132 1.75 1.43 19.21
N LYS A 133 0.47 1.60 18.81
CA LYS A 133 -0.67 0.97 19.50
C LYS A 133 -0.97 -0.42 18.96
N ASN A 134 -1.35 -0.48 17.68
CA ASN A 134 -1.54 -1.72 16.95
C ASN A 134 -0.63 -1.71 15.73
N ILE A 135 -0.14 -2.89 15.34
CA ILE A 135 0.72 -3.00 14.16
C ILE A 135 0.32 -4.18 13.28
N PHE A 136 0.13 -3.85 12.01
CA PHE A 136 -0.40 -4.72 10.96
C PHE A 136 0.60 -4.83 9.80
N GLY A 137 0.55 -5.94 9.08
CA GLY A 137 1.29 -6.12 7.83
C GLY A 137 0.34 -6.09 6.64
N LEU A 138 0.74 -5.43 5.55
CA LEU A 138 0.01 -5.46 4.29
C LEU A 138 0.95 -5.83 3.14
N TYR A 139 0.65 -6.95 2.50
CA TYR A 139 1.23 -7.30 1.21
C TYR A 139 0.46 -6.58 0.11
N VAL A 140 1.17 -5.82 -0.73
CA VAL A 140 0.61 -5.22 -1.94
C VAL A 140 1.25 -5.87 -3.15
N ILE A 141 0.43 -6.56 -3.94
CA ILE A 141 0.89 -7.40 -5.06
C ILE A 141 0.48 -6.78 -6.40
N GLY A 142 1.41 -6.71 -7.33
CA GLY A 142 1.19 -6.26 -8.70
C GLY A 142 0.35 -7.24 -9.50
N LYS A 143 0.92 -8.40 -9.84
CA LYS A 143 0.24 -9.44 -10.63
C LYS A 143 0.62 -10.86 -10.20
N GLY A 144 -0.24 -11.82 -10.55
CA GLY A 144 0.03 -13.25 -10.41
C GLY A 144 -0.89 -13.94 -9.41
N ASP A 145 -0.69 -15.26 -9.25
CA ASP A 145 -1.47 -16.07 -8.31
C ASP A 145 -1.02 -15.83 -6.87
N VAL A 146 -1.92 -15.28 -6.06
CA VAL A 146 -1.70 -14.93 -4.64
C VAL A 146 -2.09 -16.05 -3.69
N GLN A 147 -2.73 -17.12 -4.18
CA GLN A 147 -3.23 -18.21 -3.35
C GLN A 147 -2.15 -18.84 -2.44
N PRO A 148 -0.91 -19.10 -2.92
CA PRO A 148 0.14 -19.62 -2.06
C PRO A 148 0.50 -18.69 -0.89
N LEU A 149 0.47 -17.36 -1.11
CA LEU A 149 0.75 -16.38 -0.06
C LEU A 149 -0.41 -16.31 0.94
N ILE A 150 -1.66 -16.40 0.48
CA ILE A 150 -2.83 -16.49 1.35
C ILE A 150 -2.72 -17.70 2.28
N GLU A 151 -2.40 -18.87 1.74
CA GLU A 151 -2.22 -20.11 2.52
C GLU A 151 -1.10 -19.99 3.56
N GLN A 152 0.02 -19.37 3.19
CA GLN A 152 1.10 -19.09 4.14
C GLN A 152 0.68 -18.14 5.26
N ILE A 153 -0.05 -17.06 4.96
CA ILE A 153 -0.55 -16.12 5.97
C ILE A 153 -1.49 -16.84 6.93
N LEU A 154 -2.46 -17.60 6.40
CA LEU A 154 -3.45 -18.35 7.18
C LEU A 154 -2.80 -19.40 8.10
N GLY A 155 -1.76 -20.08 7.62
CA GLY A 155 -0.99 -21.07 8.39
C GLY A 155 -0.03 -20.45 9.41
N SER A 156 0.17 -19.13 9.40
CA SER A 156 1.12 -18.45 10.28
C SER A 156 0.47 -17.96 11.58
N LYS A 157 1.30 -17.65 12.59
CA LYS A 157 0.85 -16.95 13.81
C LYS A 157 0.41 -15.49 13.55
N TYR A 158 0.61 -14.96 12.34
CA TYR A 158 0.30 -13.58 11.98
C TYR A 158 -1.01 -13.42 11.20
N LYS A 159 -1.80 -14.49 11.02
CA LYS A 159 -3.07 -14.50 10.28
C LYS A 159 -4.05 -13.38 10.67
N ASP A 160 -4.04 -12.99 11.94
CA ASP A 160 -4.95 -11.96 12.49
C ASP A 160 -4.39 -10.54 12.35
N ARG A 161 -3.16 -10.40 11.85
CA ARG A 161 -2.44 -9.12 11.73
C ARG A 161 -1.89 -8.83 10.33
N MET A 162 -1.94 -9.78 9.40
CA MET A 162 -1.48 -9.62 8.03
C MET A 162 -2.63 -9.63 7.04
N ARG A 163 -2.59 -8.74 6.06
CA ARG A 163 -3.52 -8.67 4.93
C ARG A 163 -2.76 -8.66 3.61
N LEU A 164 -3.48 -8.95 2.54
CA LEU A 164 -2.99 -8.97 1.17
C LEU A 164 -4.00 -8.24 0.31
N ILE A 165 -3.52 -7.43 -0.62
CA ILE A 165 -4.33 -6.74 -1.62
C ILE A 165 -3.58 -6.69 -2.95
N LEU A 166 -4.29 -6.80 -4.07
CA LEU A 166 -3.71 -6.46 -5.38
C LEU A 166 -3.66 -4.94 -5.54
N TYR A 167 -2.68 -4.40 -6.28
CA TYR A 167 -2.60 -2.95 -6.46
C TYR A 167 -3.83 -2.38 -7.19
N ASP A 168 -4.43 -3.12 -8.13
CA ASP A 168 -5.65 -2.71 -8.80
C ASP A 168 -6.80 -2.56 -7.79
N ASP A 169 -6.95 -3.50 -6.84
CA ASP A 169 -7.96 -3.40 -5.77
C ASP A 169 -7.66 -2.22 -4.82
N LEU A 170 -6.39 -1.92 -4.57
CA LEU A 170 -5.99 -0.74 -3.78
C LEU A 170 -6.37 0.57 -4.47
N ILE A 171 -6.26 0.63 -5.81
CA ILE A 171 -6.74 1.78 -6.59
C ILE A 171 -8.26 1.91 -6.47
N GLU A 172 -9.02 0.82 -6.52
CA GLU A 172 -10.47 0.84 -6.30
C GLU A 172 -10.84 1.38 -4.91
N VAL A 173 -10.06 1.07 -3.87
CA VAL A 173 -10.27 1.64 -2.52
C VAL A 173 -10.05 3.16 -2.51
N ILE A 174 -9.11 3.68 -3.30
CA ILE A 174 -8.87 5.13 -3.44
C ILE A 174 -10.02 5.78 -4.21
N THR A 175 -10.44 5.19 -5.33
CA THR A 175 -11.61 5.66 -6.09
C THR A 175 -12.84 5.70 -5.20
N LEU A 176 -13.05 4.69 -4.37
CA LEU A 176 -14.15 4.67 -3.40
C LEU A 176 -14.07 5.83 -2.41
N LYS A 177 -12.87 6.19 -1.92
CA LYS A 177 -12.71 7.37 -1.06
C LYS A 177 -13.12 8.65 -1.80
N GLU A 178 -12.64 8.83 -3.02
CA GLU A 178 -12.93 10.00 -3.87
C GLU A 178 -14.42 10.15 -4.16
N GLU A 179 -15.16 9.03 -4.30
CA GLU A 179 -16.62 9.03 -4.46
C GLU A 179 -17.37 9.33 -3.16
N LEU A 180 -16.87 8.87 -2.02
CA LEU A 180 -17.51 9.08 -0.71
C LEU A 180 -17.26 10.49 -0.18
N GLU A 181 -16.10 11.08 -0.45
CA GLU A 181 -15.65 12.35 0.13
C GLU A 181 -16.62 13.52 -0.11
N PRO A 182 -17.19 13.74 -1.31
CA PRO A 182 -18.20 14.77 -1.53
C PRO A 182 -19.51 14.57 -0.75
N VAL A 183 -19.79 13.33 -0.33
CA VAL A 183 -21.08 12.92 0.25
C VAL A 183 -21.04 12.97 1.78
N ILE A 184 -19.98 12.43 2.37
CA ILE A 184 -19.85 12.26 3.83
C ILE A 184 -18.68 13.06 4.44
N GLY A 185 -17.95 13.81 3.61
CA GLY A 185 -16.79 14.58 4.00
C GLY A 185 -15.51 13.76 4.08
N GLU A 186 -14.39 14.45 3.89
CA GLU A 186 -13.03 13.87 3.80
C GLU A 186 -12.69 12.95 4.96
N LYS A 187 -12.88 13.41 6.21
CA LYS A 187 -12.52 12.64 7.40
C LYS A 187 -13.27 11.31 7.48
N GLN A 188 -14.58 11.30 7.22
CA GLN A 188 -15.38 10.07 7.29
C GLN A 188 -15.06 9.12 6.14
N ALA A 189 -14.83 9.66 4.93
CA ALA A 189 -14.40 8.86 3.80
C ALA A 189 -13.05 8.17 4.07
N MET A 190 -12.06 8.91 4.58
CA MET A 190 -10.76 8.37 5.01
C MET A 190 -10.92 7.28 6.06
N GLU A 191 -11.64 7.53 7.15
CA GLU A 191 -11.83 6.54 8.22
C GLU A 191 -12.46 5.24 7.69
N LYS A 192 -13.46 5.33 6.79
CA LYS A 192 -14.11 4.17 6.18
C LYS A 192 -13.15 3.35 5.32
N VAL A 193 -12.40 3.97 4.42
CA VAL A 193 -11.50 3.24 3.51
C VAL A 193 -10.29 2.67 4.24
N GLN A 194 -9.75 3.37 5.25
CA GLN A 194 -8.68 2.84 6.10
C GLN A 194 -9.13 1.57 6.83
N ASN A 195 -10.37 1.54 7.33
CA ASN A 195 -10.90 0.38 8.05
C ASN A 195 -11.11 -0.85 7.13
N LEU A 196 -11.23 -0.68 5.81
CA LEU A 196 -11.27 -1.80 4.86
C LEU A 196 -9.94 -2.55 4.77
N LEU A 197 -8.83 -1.85 4.98
CA LEU A 197 -7.48 -2.40 4.89
C LEU A 197 -7.03 -3.09 6.19
N LEU A 198 -7.76 -2.89 7.29
CA LEU A 198 -7.42 -3.44 8.58
C LEU A 198 -7.96 -4.86 8.78
N PRO A 199 -7.29 -5.68 9.59
CA PRO A 199 -7.82 -6.96 10.00
C PRO A 199 -9.20 -6.89 10.65
N ILE A 200 -10.19 -7.46 9.97
CA ILE A 200 -11.50 -7.68 10.58
C ILE A 200 -11.43 -8.89 11.50
N GLU A 201 -11.95 -8.75 12.73
CA GLU A 201 -12.21 -9.87 13.63
C GLU A 201 -13.27 -10.79 13.02
N SER A 202 -12.83 -11.94 12.52
CA SER A 202 -13.64 -12.89 11.74
C SER A 202 -14.75 -13.59 12.53
N ILE A 203 -14.79 -13.42 13.86
CA ILE A 203 -15.80 -14.05 14.71
C ILE A 203 -17.14 -13.32 14.62
N ASN A 204 -17.13 -11.98 14.46
CA ASN A 204 -18.34 -11.18 14.35
C ASN A 204 -18.34 -10.37 13.05
N ILE A 205 -18.92 -10.97 12.00
CA ILE A 205 -19.06 -10.33 10.69
C ILE A 205 -20.01 -9.12 10.68
N GLY A 206 -20.71 -8.82 11.78
CA GLY A 206 -21.63 -7.69 11.86
C GLY A 206 -20.96 -6.34 11.58
N ASN A 207 -19.67 -6.19 11.89
CA ASN A 207 -18.91 -4.98 11.55
C ASN A 207 -18.75 -4.80 10.03
N ILE A 208 -18.48 -5.90 9.30
CA ILE A 208 -18.37 -5.87 7.83
C ILE A 208 -19.71 -5.52 7.21
N VAL A 209 -20.78 -6.19 7.67
CA VAL A 209 -22.13 -5.96 7.14
C VAL A 209 -22.54 -4.50 7.32
N ARG A 210 -22.30 -3.92 8.50
CA ARG A 210 -22.56 -2.50 8.75
C ARG A 210 -21.76 -1.60 7.82
N LEU A 211 -20.47 -1.85 7.66
CA LEU A 211 -19.61 -1.06 6.78
C LEU A 211 -20.10 -1.10 5.32
N ILE A 212 -20.44 -2.29 4.81
CA ILE A 212 -20.99 -2.47 3.45
C ILE A 212 -22.31 -1.73 3.29
N VAL A 213 -23.25 -1.90 4.22
CA VAL A 213 -24.58 -1.24 4.17
C VAL A 213 -24.42 0.28 4.22
N GLU A 214 -23.55 0.80 5.08
CA GLU A 214 -23.27 2.23 5.17
C GLU A 214 -22.70 2.78 3.86
N ILE A 215 -21.72 2.09 3.26
CA ILE A 215 -21.13 2.49 1.96
C ILE A 215 -22.18 2.44 0.84
N ALA A 216 -22.96 1.35 0.76
CA ALA A 216 -23.98 1.18 -0.26
C ALA A 216 -25.08 2.25 -0.15
N THR A 217 -25.54 2.55 1.07
CA THR A 217 -26.54 3.59 1.32
C THR A 217 -26.00 4.97 0.92
N THR A 218 -24.75 5.26 1.27
CA THR A 218 -24.08 6.53 0.92
C THR A 218 -24.00 6.73 -0.60
N LYS A 219 -23.66 5.66 -1.35
CA LYS A 219 -23.63 5.73 -2.81
C LYS A 219 -25.02 5.96 -3.40
N SER A 220 -26.06 5.30 -2.90
CA SER A 220 -27.42 5.51 -3.39
C SER A 220 -27.90 6.95 -3.22
N THR A 221 -27.60 7.57 -2.06
CA THR A 221 -27.98 8.97 -1.80
C THR A 221 -27.18 9.99 -2.60
N ALA A 222 -26.02 9.62 -3.15
CA ALA A 222 -25.19 10.49 -3.99
C ALA A 222 -25.65 10.54 -5.45
N VAL A 223 -26.48 9.59 -5.88
CA VAL A 223 -26.99 9.45 -7.25
C VAL A 223 -28.38 10.12 -7.42
N GLU A 224 -29.05 10.46 -6.31
CA GLU A 224 -30.28 11.26 -6.27
C GLU A 224 -30.00 12.77 -6.25
#